data_AF-A0A4Z0KPU3-F1
#
_entry.id   AF-A0A4Z0KPU3-F1
#
_cell.length_a   1.000
_cell.length_b   1.000
_cell.length_c   1.000
_cell.angle_alpha   90.00
_cell.angle_beta   90.00
_cell.angle_gamma   90.00
#
_symmetry.space_group_name_H-M   'P 1'
#
loop_
_entity.id
_entity.type
_entity.pdbx_description
1 polymer ?
#
loop_
_entity_poly.entity_id
_entity_poly.type
_entity_poly.pdbx_seq_one_letter_code
_entity_poly.pdbx_strand_id
1 'polypeptide(L)' 'MAVRKLDTGKWICECYPTGRNERRVRKQFSTKSEALAFERHTMDETEAKPWLGESVDRGTLKDIVELWFKLHGK' A
#
# COMPACT_ATOMS: atom_id res chain seq x y z
N MET A 1 -8.24 -13.79 -2.14
CA MET A 1 -7.29 -14.32 -3.15
C MET A 1 -6.88 -13.16 -4.05
N ALA A 2 -5.61 -12.77 -4.04
CA ALA A 2 -5.17 -11.64 -4.85
C ALA A 2 -5.02 -12.01 -6.33
N VAL A 3 -4.51 -13.21 -6.64
CA VAL A 3 -4.34 -13.67 -8.02
C VAL A 3 -5.47 -14.62 -8.43
N ARG A 4 -6.12 -14.32 -9.57
CA ARG A 4 -7.16 -15.19 -10.17
C ARG A 4 -7.08 -15.21 -11.69
N LYS A 5 -7.61 -16.26 -12.31
CA LYS A 5 -7.73 -16.36 -13.78
C LYS A 5 -9.05 -15.75 -14.22
N LEU A 6 -9.02 -14.97 -15.30
CA LEU A 6 -10.21 -14.44 -15.98
C LEU A 6 -10.69 -15.42 -17.04
N ASP A 7 -11.97 -15.35 -17.38
CA ASP A 7 -12.58 -16.14 -18.46
C ASP A 7 -11.97 -15.82 -19.84
N THR A 8 -11.32 -14.66 -19.95
CA THR A 8 -10.52 -14.23 -21.11
C THR A 8 -9.17 -14.95 -21.23
N GLY A 9 -8.83 -15.84 -20.30
CA GLY A 9 -7.57 -16.58 -20.26
C GLY A 9 -6.40 -15.84 -19.59
N LYS A 10 -6.55 -14.54 -19.34
CA LYS A 10 -5.55 -13.70 -18.65
C LYS A 10 -5.59 -13.89 -17.13
N TRP A 11 -4.49 -13.58 -16.47
CA TRP A 11 -4.40 -13.55 -15.01
C TRP A 11 -4.61 -12.13 -14.51
N ILE A 12 -5.25 -11.99 -13.36
CA ILE A 12 -5.41 -10.70 -12.70
C ILE A 12 -4.90 -10.80 -11.27
N CYS A 13 -4.11 -9.80 -10.88
CA CYS A 13 -3.68 -9.58 -9.51
C CYS A 13 -4.45 -8.38 -8.95
N GLU A 14 -5.18 -8.60 -7.86
CA GLU A 14 -5.94 -7.63 -7.08
C GLU A 14 -5.43 -7.66 -5.64
N CYS A 15 -4.50 -6.76 -5.30
CA CYS A 15 -3.92 -6.66 -3.96
C CYS A 15 -4.36 -5.39 -3.24
N TYR A 16 -4.34 -5.47 -1.91
CA TYR A 16 -4.68 -4.39 -0.97
C TYR A 16 -3.47 -4.11 -0.07
N PRO A 17 -2.39 -3.51 -0.61
CA PRO A 17 -1.13 -3.33 0.09
C PRO A 17 -1.25 -2.56 1.42
N THR A 18 -2.11 -1.53 1.45
CA THR A 18 -2.35 -0.67 2.63
C THR A 18 -3.64 -1.03 3.40
N GLY A 19 -4.22 -2.21 3.14
CA GLY A 19 -5.44 -2.65 3.82
C GLY A 19 -6.75 -2.41 3.05
N ARG A 20 -7.87 -2.80 3.66
CA ARG A 20 -9.17 -3.01 2.98
C ARG A 20 -9.82 -1.74 2.43
N ASN A 21 -9.63 -0.61 3.09
CA ASN A 21 -10.26 0.68 2.74
C ASN A 21 -9.34 1.61 1.95
N GLU A 22 -8.12 1.17 1.66
CA GLU A 22 -7.09 2.00 1.06
C GLU A 22 -6.81 1.59 -0.39
N ARG A 23 -5.68 2.05 -0.94
CA ARG A 23 -5.34 1.96 -2.36
C ARG A 23 -5.39 0.50 -2.84
N ARG A 24 -6.35 0.22 -3.73
CA ARG A 24 -6.43 -1.04 -4.47
C ARG A 24 -5.50 -1.01 -5.69
N VAL A 25 -4.61 -1.99 -5.80
CA VAL A 25 -3.77 -2.16 -6.98
C VAL A 25 -4.30 -3.36 -7.77
N ARG A 26 -4.67 -3.10 -9.02
CA ARG A 26 -5.25 -4.11 -9.93
C ARG A 26 -4.51 -4.10 -11.26
N LYS A 27 -3.92 -5.23 -11.63
CA LYS A 27 -3.17 -5.38 -12.88
C LYS A 27 -3.41 -6.75 -13.52
N GLN A 28 -3.45 -6.77 -14.85
CA GLN A 28 -3.61 -7.99 -15.64
C GLN A 28 -2.26 -8.48 -16.19
N PHE A 29 -2.08 -9.79 -16.23
CA PHE A 29 -0.87 -10.48 -16.67
C PHE A 29 -1.23 -11.61 -17.63
N SER A 30 -0.26 -12.00 -18.46
CA SER A 30 -0.39 -13.14 -19.38
C SER A 30 -0.20 -14.47 -18.64
N THR A 31 0.72 -14.51 -17.66
CA THR A 31 1.09 -15.73 -16.93
C THR A 31 0.74 -15.65 -15.44
N LYS A 32 0.54 -16.83 -14.83
CA LYS A 32 0.31 -16.95 -13.38
C LYS A 32 1.53 -16.52 -12.57
N SER A 33 2.73 -16.87 -13.05
CA SER A 33 4.00 -16.58 -12.38
C SER A 33 4.25 -15.08 -12.27
N GLU A 34 4.00 -14.31 -13.33
CA GLU A 34 4.10 -12.85 -13.29
C GLU A 34 3.13 -12.23 -12.28
N ALA A 35 1.87 -12.70 -12.27
CA ALA A 35 0.88 -12.21 -11.33
C ALA A 35 1.27 -12.46 -9.87
N LEU A 36 1.83 -13.65 -9.57
CA LEU A 36 2.33 -14.00 -8.24
C LEU A 36 3.58 -13.22 -7.84
N ALA A 37 4.51 -13.00 -8.79
CA ALA A 37 5.69 -12.19 -8.53
C ALA A 37 5.32 -10.73 -8.23
N PHE A 38 4.34 -10.18 -8.96
CA PHE A 38 3.82 -8.84 -8.73
C PHE A 38 3.13 -8.69 -7.37
N GLU A 39 2.33 -9.69 -6.97
CA GLU A 39 1.72 -9.73 -5.65
C GLU A 39 2.78 -9.63 -4.55
N ARG A 40 3.79 -10.50 -4.58
CA ARG A 40 4.88 -10.53 -3.59
C ARG A 40 5.64 -9.21 -3.55
N HIS A 41 6.10 -8.75 -4.70
CA HIS A 41 6.86 -7.50 -4.80
C HIS A 41 6.07 -6.31 -4.22
N THR A 42 4.77 -6.21 -4.51
CA THR A 42 3.95 -5.11 -4.00
C THR A 42 3.77 -5.17 -2.49
N MET A 43 3.61 -6.37 -1.93
CA MET A 43 3.49 -6.57 -0.48
C MET A 43 4.82 -6.31 0.25
N ASP A 44 5.93 -6.79 -0.31
CA ASP A 44 7.28 -6.58 0.22
C ASP A 44 7.65 -5.09 0.20
N GLU A 45 7.27 -4.35 -0.84
CA GLU A 45 7.49 -2.90 -0.91
C GLU A 45 6.74 -2.14 0.19
N THR A 46 5.52 -2.57 0.54
CA THR A 46 4.78 -1.99 1.66
C THR A 46 5.39 -2.33 3.01
N GLU A 47 5.85 -3.57 3.21
CA GLU A 47 6.50 -3.98 4.46
C GLU A 47 7.86 -3.29 4.65
N ALA A 48 8.62 -3.09 3.57
CA ALA A 48 9.92 -2.43 3.61
C ALA A 48 9.83 -0.92 3.93
N LYS A 49 8.67 -0.30 3.70
CA LYS A 49 8.46 1.15 3.87
C LYS A 49 7.18 1.42 4.68
N PRO A 50 7.12 1.03 5.96
CA PRO A 50 5.92 1.20 6.78
C PRO A 50 5.52 2.68 6.91
N TRP A 51 6.49 3.60 6.89
CA TRP A 51 6.26 5.06 6.92
C TRP A 51 5.64 5.64 5.64
N LEU A 52 5.52 4.86 4.56
CA LEU A 52 4.88 5.29 3.32
C LEU A 52 3.37 4.98 3.30
N GLY A 53 2.90 4.16 4.24
CA GLY A 53 1.50 3.74 4.39
C GLY A 53 0.73 4.53 5.46
N GLU A 54 1.41 5.32 6.30
CA GLU A 54 0.71 6.27 7.16
C GLU A 54 0.19 7.42 6.31
N SER A 55 -1.09 7.75 6.50
CA SER A 55 -1.75 8.85 5.80
C SER A 55 -0.85 10.09 5.82
N VAL A 56 -0.71 10.76 4.68
CA VAL A 56 0.00 12.05 4.59
C VAL A 56 -0.45 12.91 5.77
N ASP A 57 0.47 13.24 6.67
CA ASP A 57 0.15 14.05 7.84
C ASP A 57 -0.47 15.37 7.36
N ARG A 58 -1.75 15.56 7.71
CA ARG A 58 -2.51 16.76 7.35
C ARG A 58 -2.42 17.83 8.43
N GLY A 59 -1.61 17.60 9.46
CA GLY A 59 -1.30 18.59 10.48
C GLY A 59 -0.77 19.86 9.84
N THR A 60 -1.26 21.00 10.31
CA THR A 60 -0.67 22.29 9.93
C THR A 60 0.67 22.46 10.65
N LEU A 61 1.54 23.34 10.12
CA LEU A 61 2.79 23.71 10.79
C LEU A 61 2.57 24.17 12.24
N LYS A 62 1.41 24.78 12.52
CA LYS A 62 1.02 25.19 13.87
C LYS A 62 0.84 24.00 14.81
N ASP A 63 0.19 22.94 14.33
CA ASP A 63 -0.05 21.71 15.11
C ASP A 63 1.28 21.05 15.48
N ILE A 64 2.25 21.07 14.57
CA ILE A 64 3.61 20.54 14.79
C ILE A 64 4.33 21.35 15.89
N VAL A 65 4.26 22.68 15.83
CA VAL A 65 4.88 23.57 16.84
C VAL A 65 4.24 23.38 18.22
N GLU A 66 2.92 23.27 18.29
CA GLU A 66 2.21 23.00 19.55
C GLU A 66 2.55 21.63 20.13
N LEU A 67 2.65 20.60 19.29
CA LEU A 67 3.02 19.24 19.70
C LEU A 67 4.45 19.22 20.26
N TRP A 68 5.39 19.85 19.55
CA TRP A 68 6.78 19.92 19.99
C TRP A 68 6.91 20.64 21.34
N PHE A 69 6.22 21.77 21.53
CA PHE A 69 6.20 22.49 22.80
C PHE A 69 5.64 21.64 23.95
N LYS A 70 4.58 20.85 23.71
CA LYS A 70 4.00 19.95 24.71
C LYS A 70 4.93 18.79 25.10
N LEU A 71 5.66 18.23 24.14
CA LEU A 71 6.52 17.06 24.36
C LEU A 71 7.91 17.41 24.90
N HIS A 72 8.49 18.52 24.42
CA HIS A 72 9.89 18.87 24.65
C HIS A 72 10.10 20.26 25.26
N GLY A 73 9.07 21.11 25.30
CA GLY A 73 9.15 22.49 25.79
C GLY A 73 9.06 22.64 27.30
N LYS A 74 9.53 21.65 28.08
CA LYS A 74 9.59 21.74 29.54
C LYS A 74 10.99 22.10 30.01
#